data_AF-A0A0C2GML2-F1
#
_entry.id   AF-A0A0C2GML2-F1
#
_cell.length_a   1.000
_cell.length_b   1.000
_cell.length_c   1.000
_cell.angle_alpha   90.00
_cell.angle_beta   90.00
_cell.angle_gamma   90.00
#
_symmetry.space_group_name_H-M   'P 1'
#
loop_
_entity.id
_entity.type
_entity.pdbx_description
1 polymer ?
#
loop_
_entity_poly.entity_id
_entity_poly.type
_entity_poly.pdbx_seq_one_letter_code
_entity_poly.pdbx_strand_id
1 'polypeptide(L)'
;MVRAIAAKEGFEMVDDVNEDYPHLVGTIVKIRNECRAAAPNHATRRISSSTRALLEKRRHMDRQVNHLEYAILSGLCRQRLAEDHPNFVRSRLLDAAHSKRSLKMERRALAEHRLSIPCLKAPDGQVRAKPLQS
;
A
#
# COMPACT_ATOMS: atom_id res chain seq x y z
N MET A 1 -4.71 0.45 -16.15
CA MET A 1 -4.77 -0.79 -15.34
C MET A 1 -6.21 -1.28 -15.21
N VAL A 2 -7.12 -0.48 -14.62
CA VAL A 2 -8.57 -0.81 -14.55
C VAL A 2 -9.16 -1.21 -15.91
N ARG A 3 -8.90 -0.44 -16.96
CA ARG A 3 -9.39 -0.73 -18.33
C ARG A 3 -8.94 -2.09 -18.88
N ALA A 4 -7.72 -2.53 -18.56
CA ALA A 4 -7.18 -3.81 -19.04
C ALA A 4 -7.66 -5.00 -18.19
N ILE A 5 -8.01 -4.76 -16.92
CA ILE A 5 -8.59 -5.75 -16.02
C ILE A 5 -10.07 -5.95 -16.36
N ALA A 6 -10.81 -4.85 -16.50
CA ALA A 6 -12.22 -4.90 -16.91
C ALA A 6 -12.42 -5.53 -18.30
N ALA A 7 -11.48 -5.34 -19.24
CA ALA A 7 -11.55 -5.96 -20.56
C ALA A 7 -11.38 -7.49 -20.58
N LYS A 8 -10.99 -8.10 -19.45
CA LYS A 8 -10.92 -9.56 -19.30
C LYS A 8 -12.23 -10.19 -18.83
N GLU A 9 -13.13 -9.38 -18.30
CA GLU A 9 -14.43 -9.84 -17.82
C GLU A 9 -15.46 -9.67 -18.94
N GLY A 10 -16.23 -10.72 -19.19
CA GLY A 10 -17.42 -10.65 -20.03
C GLY A 10 -18.56 -10.03 -19.24
N PHE A 11 -19.16 -8.95 -19.75
CA PHE A 11 -20.41 -8.40 -19.24
C PHE A 11 -21.55 -8.96 -20.08
N GLU A 12 -21.72 -10.27 -20.04
CA GLU A 12 -22.84 -10.94 -20.70
C GLU A 12 -24.11 -10.62 -19.91
N MET A 13 -25.16 -10.18 -20.61
CA MET A 13 -26.45 -9.96 -19.97
C MET A 13 -27.16 -11.30 -19.83
N VAL A 14 -27.63 -11.58 -18.63
CA VAL A 14 -28.46 -12.76 -18.36
C VAL A 14 -29.92 -12.41 -18.62
N ASP A 15 -30.69 -13.35 -19.18
CA ASP A 15 -32.09 -13.12 -19.55
C ASP A 15 -33.01 -12.85 -18.33
N ASP A 16 -32.64 -13.36 -17.14
CA ASP A 16 -33.33 -13.03 -15.88
C ASP A 16 -32.65 -11.86 -15.17
N VAL A 17 -33.37 -10.75 -15.02
CA VAL A 17 -32.93 -9.53 -14.33
C VAL A 17 -32.55 -9.80 -12.86
N ASN A 18 -33.20 -10.77 -12.20
CA ASN A 18 -32.88 -11.12 -10.82
C ASN A 18 -31.55 -11.89 -10.70
N GLU A 19 -31.09 -12.53 -11.77
CA GLU A 19 -29.80 -13.20 -11.86
C GLU A 19 -28.72 -12.28 -12.45
N ASP A 20 -29.11 -11.37 -13.35
CA ASP A 20 -28.22 -10.40 -14.00
C ASP A 20 -27.65 -9.39 -13.00
N TYR A 21 -28.49 -8.86 -12.10
CA TYR A 21 -28.04 -7.90 -11.08
C TYR A 21 -26.95 -8.46 -10.13
N PRO A 22 -27.12 -9.61 -9.47
CA PRO A 22 -26.07 -10.18 -8.62
C PRO A 22 -24.83 -10.59 -9.41
N HIS A 23 -24.98 -11.04 -10.67
CA HIS A 23 -23.86 -11.33 -11.56
C HIS A 23 -23.03 -10.08 -11.85
N LEU A 24 -23.67 -8.98 -12.25
CA LEU A 24 -23.04 -7.69 -12.49
C LEU A 24 -22.31 -7.17 -11.25
N VAL A 25 -22.96 -7.22 -10.08
CA VAL A 25 -22.36 -6.80 -8.81
C VAL A 25 -21.14 -7.67 -8.47
N GLY A 26 -21.23 -8.98 -8.66
CA GLY A 26 -20.12 -9.92 -8.48
C GLY A 26 -18.91 -9.58 -9.36
N THR A 27 -19.15 -9.32 -10.64
CA THR A 27 -18.12 -8.94 -11.61
C THR A 27 -17.47 -7.61 -11.26
N ILE A 28 -18.25 -6.59 -10.85
CA ILE A 28 -17.70 -5.30 -10.38
C ILE A 28 -16.82 -5.49 -9.13
N VAL A 29 -17.26 -6.31 -8.18
CA VAL A 29 -16.49 -6.62 -6.96
C VAL A 29 -15.19 -7.34 -7.31
N LYS A 30 -15.23 -8.30 -8.24
CA LYS A 30 -14.04 -9.00 -8.74
C LYS A 30 -13.05 -8.04 -9.37
N ILE A 31 -13.48 -7.21 -10.32
CA ILE A 31 -12.65 -6.19 -10.98
C ILE A 31 -12.04 -5.26 -9.93
N ARG A 32 -12.81 -4.79 -8.95
CA ARG A 32 -12.32 -3.94 -7.86
C ARG A 32 -11.21 -4.63 -7.08
N ASN A 33 -11.38 -5.89 -6.71
CA ASN A 33 -10.41 -6.65 -5.93
C ASN A 33 -9.13 -6.89 -6.73
N GLU A 34 -9.25 -7.26 -8.01
CA GLU A 34 -8.11 -7.42 -8.91
C GLU A 34 -7.38 -6.10 -9.16
N CYS A 35 -8.11 -4.99 -9.33
CA CYS A 35 -7.51 -3.67 -9.44
C CYS A 35 -6.78 -3.27 -8.16
N ARG A 36 -7.29 -3.62 -6.98
CA ARG A 36 -6.60 -3.40 -5.70
C ARG A 36 -5.35 -4.27 -5.54
N ALA A 37 -5.39 -5.51 -6.00
CA ALA A 37 -4.25 -6.43 -5.95
C ALA A 37 -3.15 -6.06 -6.96
N ALA A 38 -3.56 -5.65 -8.17
CA ALA A 38 -2.67 -5.25 -9.26
C ALA A 38 -2.16 -3.81 -9.10
N ALA A 39 -2.91 -2.96 -8.38
CA ALA A 39 -2.41 -1.65 -7.97
C ALA A 39 -1.07 -1.89 -7.28
N PRO A 40 0.03 -1.28 -7.76
CA PRO A 40 1.31 -1.45 -7.12
C PRO A 40 1.12 -0.99 -5.70
N ASN A 41 1.14 -1.93 -4.73
CA ASN A 41 1.02 -1.62 -3.32
C ASN A 41 1.97 -0.44 -3.09
N HIS A 42 1.43 0.77 -2.89
CA HIS A 42 2.28 1.96 -2.91
C HIS A 42 3.31 1.89 -1.77
N ALA A 43 3.09 1.00 -0.80
CA ALA A 43 4.03 0.60 0.23
C ALA A 43 5.27 -0.16 -0.30
N THR A 44 5.16 -1.05 -1.30
CA THR A 44 6.29 -1.91 -1.70
C THR A 44 7.40 -1.16 -2.43
N ARG A 45 7.08 -0.12 -3.21
CA ARG A 45 8.09 0.76 -3.84
C ARG A 45 8.69 1.79 -2.89
N ARG A 46 8.05 2.06 -1.74
CA ARG A 46 8.51 3.04 -0.74
C ARG A 46 9.59 2.48 0.19
N ILE A 47 9.66 1.17 0.30
CA ILE A 47 10.55 0.48 1.23
C ILE A 47 11.55 -0.36 0.45
N SER A 48 12.81 -0.31 0.87
CA SER A 48 13.86 -1.12 0.28
C SER A 48 13.63 -2.61 0.55
N SER A 49 14.26 -3.47 -0.25
CA SER A 49 14.19 -4.93 -0.06
C SER A 49 14.74 -5.35 1.31
N SER A 50 15.77 -4.69 1.81
CA SER A 50 16.35 -4.93 3.14
C SER A 50 15.37 -4.58 4.26
N THR A 51 14.71 -3.42 4.20
CA THR A 51 13.67 -3.05 5.18
C THR A 51 12.49 -4.02 5.16
N ARG A 52 12.12 -4.52 3.98
CA ARG A 52 11.07 -5.54 3.84
C ARG A 52 11.46 -6.85 4.53
N ALA A 53 12.70 -7.30 4.37
CA ALA A 53 13.20 -8.49 5.04
C ALA A 53 13.16 -8.34 6.58
N LEU A 54 13.49 -7.16 7.11
CA LEU A 54 13.40 -6.88 8.55
C LEU A 54 11.95 -6.92 9.06
N LEU A 55 11.02 -6.33 8.31
CA LEU A 55 9.59 -6.38 8.65
C LEU A 55 9.06 -7.81 8.62
N GLU A 56 9.48 -8.62 7.65
CA GLU A 56 9.08 -10.03 7.56
C GLU A 56 9.65 -10.86 8.71
N LYS A 57 10.93 -10.64 9.08
CA LYS A 57 11.54 -11.25 10.26
C LYS A 57 10.77 -10.89 11.53
N ARG A 58 10.36 -9.62 11.67
CA ARG A 58 9.58 -9.17 12.83
C ARG A 58 8.19 -9.80 12.87
N ARG A 59 7.55 -9.97 11.71
CA ARG A 59 6.21 -10.54 11.59
C ARG A 59 6.15 -12.00 12.08
N HIS A 60 7.22 -12.75 11.86
CA HIS A 60 7.32 -14.16 12.26
C HIS A 60 7.98 -14.39 13.62
N MET A 61 8.43 -13.34 14.30
CA MET A 61 9.05 -13.44 15.61
C MET A 61 7.98 -13.42 16.71
N ASP A 62 7.97 -14.45 17.56
CA ASP A 62 7.12 -14.48 18.75
C ASP A 62 7.57 -13.39 19.73
N ARG A 63 6.65 -12.48 20.06
CA ARG A 63 6.89 -11.33 20.93
C ARG A 63 7.06 -11.73 22.39
N GLN A 64 6.38 -12.77 22.85
CA GLN A 64 6.37 -13.20 24.25
C GLN A 64 7.65 -13.97 24.58
N VAL A 65 8.08 -14.83 23.67
CA VAL A 65 9.31 -15.62 23.85
C VAL A 65 10.56 -14.75 23.64
N ASN A 66 10.55 -13.84 22.67
CA ASN A 66 11.73 -13.06 22.28
C ASN A 66 11.56 -11.55 22.55
N HIS A 67 11.09 -11.16 23.73
CA HIS A 67 10.69 -9.78 24.02
C HIS A 67 11.80 -8.74 23.71
N LEU A 68 13.05 -9.00 24.14
CA LEU A 68 14.16 -8.07 23.93
C LEU A 68 14.54 -7.96 22.45
N GLU A 69 14.69 -9.09 21.75
CA GLU A 69 15.01 -9.11 20.33
C GLU A 69 13.90 -8.46 19.49
N TYR A 70 12.65 -8.68 19.86
CA TYR A 70 11.49 -8.05 19.22
C TYR A 70 11.53 -6.53 19.37
N ALA A 71 11.90 -6.03 20.54
CA ALA A 71 12.04 -4.59 20.79
C ALA A 71 13.16 -3.97 19.95
N ILE A 72 14.33 -4.63 19.90
CA ILE A 72 15.48 -4.21 19.08
C ILE A 72 15.10 -4.20 17.60
N LEU A 73 14.52 -5.29 17.10
CA LEU A 73 14.11 -5.44 15.71
C LEU A 73 13.03 -4.41 15.33
N SER A 74 12.11 -4.11 16.24
CA SER A 74 11.10 -3.06 16.05
C SER A 74 11.72 -1.66 15.96
N GLY A 75 12.75 -1.39 16.77
CA GLY A 75 13.54 -0.15 16.68
C GLY A 75 14.22 -0.02 15.33
N LEU A 76 14.91 -1.08 14.90
CA LEU A 76 15.60 -1.12 13.61
C LEU A 76 14.65 -0.95 12.42
N CYS A 77 13.47 -1.59 12.47
CA CYS A 77 12.43 -1.42 11.44
C CYS A 77 12.00 0.05 11.31
N ARG A 78 11.76 0.74 12.43
CA ARG A 78 11.36 2.16 12.41
C ARG A 78 12.46 3.06 11.84
N GLN A 79 13.71 2.82 12.23
CA GLN A 79 14.85 3.57 11.72
C GLN A 79 14.98 3.40 10.20
N ARG A 80 14.99 2.16 9.71
CA ARG A 80 15.11 1.87 8.28
C ARG A 80 13.95 2.44 7.46
N LEU A 81 12.74 2.40 8.00
CA LEU A 81 11.57 3.04 7.38
C LEU A 81 11.71 4.58 7.30
N ALA A 82 12.30 5.20 8.32
CA ALA A 82 12.56 6.64 8.34
C ALA A 82 13.65 7.03 7.32
N GLU A 83 14.63 6.17 7.08
CA GLU A 83 15.69 6.35 6.06
C GLU A 83 15.17 6.12 4.62
N ASP A 84 14.33 5.10 4.41
CA ASP A 84 13.77 4.77 3.10
C ASP A 84 12.85 5.88 2.56
N HIS A 85 12.12 6.56 3.45
CA HIS A 85 11.14 7.57 3.03
C HIS A 85 11.73 8.76 2.26
N PRO A 86 12.76 9.49 2.76
CA PRO A 86 13.36 10.59 2.01
C PRO A 86 14.02 10.11 0.71
N ASN A 87 14.63 8.92 0.70
CA ASN A 87 15.22 8.34 -0.50
C ASN A 87 14.16 8.09 -1.59
N PHE A 88 13.01 7.54 -1.20
CA PHE A 88 11.88 7.36 -2.10
C PHE A 88 11.34 8.70 -2.64
N VAL A 89 11.17 9.70 -1.76
CA VAL A 89 10.71 11.05 -2.17
C VAL A 89 11.68 11.64 -3.19
N ARG A 90 12.98 11.58 -2.91
CA ARG A 90 14.03 12.10 -3.79
C ARG A 90 14.01 11.40 -5.16
N SER A 91 14.08 10.07 -5.19
CA SER A 91 14.05 9.30 -6.43
C SER A 91 12.81 9.60 -7.25
N ARG A 92 11.61 9.62 -6.63
CA ARG A 92 10.36 9.88 -7.34
C ARG A 92 10.30 11.29 -7.96
N LEU A 93 10.80 12.30 -7.24
CA LEU A 93 10.85 13.67 -7.76
C LEU A 93 11.88 13.83 -8.88
N LEU A 94 13.04 13.16 -8.78
CA LEU A 94 14.03 13.12 -9.86
C LEU A 94 13.45 12.45 -11.10
N ASP A 95 12.82 11.28 -10.97
CA ASP A 95 12.17 10.57 -12.07
C ASP A 95 11.10 11.44 -12.73
N ALA A 96 10.34 12.19 -11.95
CA ALA A 96 9.32 13.10 -12.46
C ALA A 96 9.95 14.25 -13.27
N ALA A 97 11.03 14.85 -12.77
CA ALA A 97 11.77 15.88 -13.48
C ALA A 97 12.33 15.35 -14.82
N HIS A 98 12.99 14.19 -14.80
CA HIS A 98 13.52 13.55 -16.00
C HIS A 98 12.41 13.18 -17.01
N SER A 99 11.25 12.75 -16.52
CA SER A 99 10.11 12.37 -17.34
C SER A 99 9.21 13.56 -17.73
N LYS A 100 9.61 14.81 -17.44
CA LYS A 100 8.81 16.04 -17.68
C LYS A 100 7.39 15.97 -17.09
N ARG A 101 7.22 15.23 -15.98
CA ARG A 101 5.96 15.13 -15.24
C ARG A 101 5.82 16.30 -14.26
N SER A 102 4.58 16.67 -13.95
CA SER A 102 4.30 17.79 -13.03
C SER A 102 4.78 17.48 -11.61
N LEU A 103 5.80 18.20 -11.14
CA LEU A 103 6.32 18.10 -9.77
C LEU A 103 5.25 18.47 -8.73
N LYS A 104 4.33 19.37 -9.07
CA LYS A 104 3.20 19.75 -8.20
C LYS A 104 2.30 18.56 -7.92
N MET A 105 1.94 17.81 -8.97
CA MET A 105 1.08 16.62 -8.84
C MET A 105 1.78 15.49 -8.09
N GLU A 106 3.08 15.28 -8.34
CA GLU A 106 3.85 14.25 -7.63
C GLU A 106 4.04 14.59 -6.15
N ARG A 107 4.27 15.86 -5.79
CA ARG A 107 4.30 16.30 -4.38
C ARG A 107 2.96 16.11 -3.69
N ARG A 108 1.85 16.39 -4.37
CA ARG A 108 0.50 16.13 -3.84
C ARG A 108 0.29 14.63 -3.58
N ALA A 109 0.63 13.78 -4.54
CA ALA A 109 0.54 12.32 -4.38
C ALA A 109 1.41 11.82 -3.21
N LEU A 110 2.63 12.37 -3.05
CA LEU A 110 3.51 12.08 -1.91
C LEU A 110 2.90 12.49 -0.56
N ALA A 111 2.20 13.62 -0.50
CA ALA A 111 1.50 14.07 0.70
C ALA A 111 0.31 13.17 1.06
N GLU A 112 -0.47 12.74 0.07
CA GLU A 112 -1.56 11.77 0.24
C GLU A 112 -1.06 10.43 0.81
N HIS A 113 0.18 10.03 0.46
CA HIS A 113 0.83 8.83 1.01
C HIS A 113 1.33 8.94 2.47
N ARG A 114 1.37 10.14 3.07
CA ARG A 114 1.71 10.31 4.51
C ARG A 114 0.55 9.92 5.42
N LEU A 115 -0.69 9.88 4.92
CA LEU A 115 -1.90 9.73 5.73
C LEU A 115 -2.42 8.29 5.88
N SER A 116 -1.85 7.32 5.16
CA SER A 116 -2.30 5.94 5.25
C SER A 116 -1.14 4.97 5.07
N ILE A 117 -0.64 4.48 6.20
CA ILE A 117 0.02 3.17 6.28
C ILE A 117 -1.05 2.24 6.86
N PRO A 118 -1.77 1.45 6.03
CA PRO A 118 -2.85 0.59 6.51
C PRO A 118 -2.40 -0.40 7.59
N CYS A 119 -1.14 -0.81 7.60
CA CYS A 119 -0.60 -1.69 8.65
C CYS A 119 -0.38 -1.00 10.01
N LEU A 120 -0.64 0.31 10.12
CA LEU A 120 -0.72 1.05 11.39
C LEU A 120 -2.16 1.29 11.86
N LYS A 121 -3.16 0.86 11.08
CA LYS A 121 -4.55 0.83 11.54
C LYS A 121 -4.79 -0.48 12.29
N ALA A 122 -5.32 -0.36 13.51
CA ALA A 122 -5.87 -1.50 14.20
C ALA A 122 -7.12 -2.03 13.44
N PRO A 123 -7.59 -3.27 13.71
CA PRO A 123 -8.76 -3.84 13.03
C PRO A 123 -10.04 -3.01 13.18
N ASP A 124 -10.10 -2.17 14.22
CA ASP A 124 -11.16 -1.20 14.52
C ASP A 124 -11.07 0.11 13.70
N GLY A 125 -10.09 0.23 12.81
CA GLY A 125 -9.89 1.41 11.95
C GLY A 125 -9.17 2.58 12.61
N GLN A 126 -8.81 2.51 13.90
CA GLN A 126 -8.09 3.58 14.58
C GLN A 126 -6.60 3.59 14.20
N VAL A 127 -6.08 4.79 13.89
CA VAL A 127 -4.65 5.03 13.64
C VAL A 127 -3.98 5.28 15.00
N ARG A 128 -3.25 4.28 15.52
CA ARG A 128 -2.46 4.44 16.75
C ARG A 128 -1.09 5.03 16.45
N ALA A 129 -1.06 6.31 16.06
CA ALA A 129 0.15 7.12 16.14
C ALA A 129 -0.21 8.60 16.20
N LYS A 130 0.03 9.24 17.35
CA LYS A 130 0.18 10.70 17.39
C LYS A 130 1.50 11.02 16.68
N PRO A 131 1.52 11.96 15.71
CA PRO A 131 2.79 12.45 15.18
C PRO A 131 3.52 13.18 16.31
N LEU A 132 4.79 12.84 16.55
CA LEU A 132 5.68 13.70 17.31
C LEU A 132 5.75 15.03 16.56
N GLN A 133 5.28 16.09 17.22
CA GLN A 133 5.57 17.46 16.82
C GLN A 133 7.02 17.77 17.21
N SER A 134 7.79 18.22 16.24
CA SER A 134 9.05 18.94 16.42
C SER A 134 8.91 20.29 15.74
#